data_AF-A0A931Z6M4-F1
#
_entry.id   AF-A0A931Z6M4-F1
#
_cell.length_a   1.000
_cell.length_b   1.000
_cell.length_c   1.000
_cell.angle_alpha   90.00
_cell.angle_beta   90.00
_cell.angle_gamma   90.00
#
_symmetry.space_group_name_H-M   'P 1'
#
loop_
_entity.id
_entity.type
_entity.pdbx_description
1 polymer ?
#
loop_
_entity_poly.entity_id
_entity_poly.type
_entity_poly.pdbx_seq_one_letter_code
_entity_poly.pdbx_strand_id
1 'polypeptide(L)'
;MAQPANTASELASLREDVRELRQRIGELTLTVEQLNRENSALQSKASQSYATIEQLNKAVADLNRAVQGDLSEQKREILAQVATQLVTMGKQTNAALEALAKNQATRPAVQTSFSEDFPKQGVNYTVQAGDTLSAIAQKNGAKMQDIVNANKLSDPTKIRPGQTLFIPLGK
;
A
#
# COMPACT_ATOMS: atom_id res chain seq x y z
N MET A 1 -53.67 -26.74 98.26
CA MET A 1 -54.21 -25.39 98.02
C MET A 1 -53.06 -24.50 97.53
N ALA A 2 -52.88 -24.42 96.22
CA ALA A 2 -51.90 -23.62 95.47
C ALA A 2 -52.50 -23.49 94.06
N GLN A 3 -52.52 -22.39 93.31
CA GLN A 3 -52.00 -21.04 93.40
C GLN A 3 -52.97 -20.11 92.61
N PRO A 4 -53.64 -19.12 93.21
CA PRO A 4 -54.25 -18.03 92.44
C PRO A 4 -53.21 -17.01 91.93
N ALA A 5 -52.01 -17.00 92.50
CA ALA A 5 -50.92 -16.10 92.10
C ALA A 5 -50.16 -16.56 90.84
N ASN A 6 -50.07 -17.88 90.57
CA ASN A 6 -49.36 -18.40 89.38
C ASN A 6 -50.15 -18.16 88.09
N THR A 7 -51.47 -18.38 88.10
CA THR A 7 -52.32 -18.21 86.90
C THR A 7 -52.39 -16.76 86.43
N ALA A 8 -52.36 -15.79 87.35
CA ALA A 8 -52.28 -14.37 87.03
C ALA A 8 -50.94 -13.99 86.38
N SER A 9 -49.83 -14.61 86.82
CA SER A 9 -48.50 -14.41 86.24
C SER A 9 -48.37 -15.02 84.84
N GLU A 10 -48.94 -16.22 84.61
CA GLU A 10 -48.98 -16.87 83.29
C GLU A 10 -49.85 -16.08 82.28
N LEU A 11 -50.97 -15.51 82.73
CA LEU A 11 -51.78 -14.62 81.89
C LEU A 11 -51.05 -13.32 81.55
N ALA A 12 -50.22 -12.81 82.46
CA ALA A 12 -49.40 -11.63 82.21
C ALA A 12 -48.29 -11.93 81.19
N SER A 13 -47.61 -13.08 81.30
CA SER A 13 -46.59 -13.49 80.33
C SER A 13 -47.19 -13.72 78.94
N LEU A 14 -48.32 -14.43 78.85
CA LEU A 14 -48.98 -14.68 77.57
C LEU A 14 -49.45 -13.37 76.87
N ARG A 15 -49.91 -12.38 77.65
CA ARG A 15 -50.27 -11.06 77.11
C ARG A 15 -49.06 -10.32 76.54
N GLU A 16 -47.91 -10.45 77.19
CA GLU A 16 -46.67 -9.85 76.72
C GLU A 16 -46.16 -10.57 75.46
N ASP A 17 -46.19 -11.91 75.42
CA ASP A 17 -45.85 -12.69 74.24
C ASP A 17 -46.72 -12.32 73.03
N VAL A 18 -48.04 -12.15 73.24
CA VAL A 18 -48.97 -11.72 72.18
C VAL A 18 -48.65 -10.30 71.70
N ARG A 19 -48.19 -9.41 72.57
CA ARG A 19 -47.76 -8.07 72.19
C ARG A 19 -46.49 -8.11 71.35
N GLU A 20 -45.50 -8.91 71.75
CA GLU A 20 -44.27 -9.11 70.97
C GLU A 20 -44.57 -9.74 69.60
N LEU A 21 -45.45 -10.75 69.56
CA LEU A 21 -45.85 -11.40 68.31
C LEU A 21 -46.51 -10.41 67.34
N ARG A 22 -47.38 -9.52 67.85
CA ARG A 22 -47.99 -8.45 67.04
C ARG A 22 -46.96 -7.46 66.51
N GLN A 23 -45.96 -7.10 67.31
CA GLN A 23 -44.87 -6.24 66.85
C GLN A 23 -44.07 -6.91 65.72
N ARG A 24 -43.67 -8.18 65.90
CA ARG A 24 -42.97 -8.95 64.86
C ARG A 24 -43.79 -9.11 63.58
N ILE A 25 -45.10 -9.33 63.69
CA ILE A 25 -46.00 -9.39 62.51
C ILE A 25 -46.01 -8.04 61.78
N GLY A 26 -46.03 -6.93 62.52
CA GLY A 26 -45.92 -5.59 61.93
C GLY A 26 -44.61 -5.40 61.16
N GLU A 27 -43.48 -5.75 61.77
CA GLU A 27 -42.15 -5.68 61.14
C GLU A 27 -42.04 -6.59 59.90
N LEU A 28 -42.54 -7.83 59.99
CA LEU A 28 -42.58 -8.77 58.88
C LEU A 28 -43.42 -8.23 57.71
N THR A 29 -44.57 -7.62 58.00
CA THR A 29 -45.43 -7.03 56.97
C THR A 29 -44.70 -5.92 56.22
N LEU A 30 -44.03 -5.02 56.94
CA LEU A 30 -43.21 -3.96 56.35
C LEU A 30 -42.06 -4.52 55.50
N THR A 31 -41.42 -5.59 55.98
CA THR A 31 -40.33 -6.26 55.24
C THR A 31 -40.83 -6.88 53.94
N VAL A 32 -41.98 -7.56 53.97
CA VAL A 32 -42.60 -8.15 52.77
C VAL A 32 -42.98 -7.08 51.76
N GLU A 33 -43.56 -5.96 52.22
CA GLU A 33 -43.85 -4.82 51.33
C GLU A 33 -42.58 -4.22 50.72
N GLN A 34 -41.50 -4.10 51.50
CA GLN A 34 -40.21 -3.66 50.98
C GLN A 34 -39.66 -4.64 49.93
N LEU A 35 -39.62 -5.93 50.22
CA LEU A 35 -39.15 -6.96 49.28
C LEU A 35 -39.98 -6.99 47.99
N ASN A 36 -41.30 -6.80 48.09
CA ASN A 36 -42.15 -6.72 46.91
C ASN A 36 -41.85 -5.48 46.05
N ARG A 37 -41.59 -4.33 46.68
CA ARG A 37 -41.14 -3.11 45.97
C ARG A 37 -39.80 -3.33 45.29
N GLU A 38 -38.83 -3.92 45.98
CA GLU A 38 -37.50 -4.23 45.43
C GLU A 38 -37.59 -5.22 44.27
N ASN A 39 -38.39 -6.30 44.40
CA ASN A 39 -38.61 -7.25 43.33
C ASN A 39 -39.24 -6.61 42.08
N SER A 40 -40.25 -5.76 42.26
CA SER A 40 -40.87 -5.03 41.15
C SER A 40 -39.87 -4.10 40.46
N ALA A 41 -39.05 -3.39 41.22
CA ALA A 41 -37.98 -2.54 40.68
C ALA A 41 -36.95 -3.36 39.89
N LEU A 42 -36.51 -4.50 40.42
CA LEU A 42 -35.59 -5.41 39.74
C LEU A 42 -36.17 -5.96 38.43
N GLN A 43 -37.45 -6.36 38.43
CA GLN A 43 -38.14 -6.83 37.22
C GLN A 43 -38.22 -5.74 36.15
N SER A 44 -38.49 -4.49 36.56
CA SER A 44 -38.51 -3.34 35.64
C SER A 44 -37.12 -3.10 35.02
N LYS A 45 -36.06 -3.16 35.84
CA LYS A 45 -34.68 -2.97 35.40
C LYS A 45 -34.21 -4.09 34.47
N ALA A 46 -34.59 -5.34 34.75
CA ALA A 46 -34.31 -6.48 33.89
C ALA A 46 -34.97 -6.28 32.52
N SER A 47 -36.26 -5.92 32.50
CA SER A 47 -37.00 -5.68 31.25
C SER A 47 -36.39 -4.56 30.41
N GLN A 48 -35.98 -3.46 31.05
CA GLN A 48 -35.24 -2.37 30.39
C GLN A 48 -33.91 -2.86 29.79
N SER A 49 -33.16 -3.66 30.55
CA SER A 49 -31.87 -4.20 30.09
C SER A 49 -32.04 -5.10 28.86
N TYR A 50 -33.09 -5.94 28.84
CA TYR A 50 -33.41 -6.76 27.66
C TYR A 50 -33.74 -5.92 26.42
N ALA A 51 -34.55 -4.86 26.58
CA ALA A 51 -34.85 -3.95 25.49
C ALA A 51 -33.60 -3.24 24.94
N THR A 52 -32.66 -2.86 25.82
CA THR A 52 -31.37 -2.28 25.40
C THR A 52 -30.50 -3.29 24.65
N ILE A 53 -30.45 -4.55 25.10
CA ILE A 53 -29.70 -5.61 24.39
C ILE A 53 -30.28 -5.86 22.99
N GLU A 54 -31.60 -5.85 22.85
CA GLU A 54 -32.27 -6.01 21.55
C GLU A 54 -31.92 -4.84 20.60
N GLN A 55 -31.99 -3.61 21.11
CA GLN A 55 -31.57 -2.42 20.36
C GLN A 55 -30.10 -2.50 19.94
N LEU A 56 -29.21 -2.95 20.84
CA LEU A 56 -27.79 -3.12 20.55
C LEU A 56 -27.56 -4.19 19.47
N ASN A 57 -28.23 -5.34 19.57
CA ASN A 57 -28.14 -6.40 18.56
C ASN A 57 -28.60 -5.91 17.18
N LYS A 58 -29.69 -5.13 17.14
CA LYS A 58 -30.15 -4.50 15.90
C LYS A 58 -29.13 -3.51 15.34
N ALA A 59 -28.57 -2.64 16.18
CA ALA A 59 -27.55 -1.67 15.78
C ALA A 59 -26.29 -2.37 15.22
N VAL A 60 -25.85 -3.48 15.83
CA VAL A 60 -24.73 -4.29 15.34
C VAL A 60 -25.05 -4.92 13.98
N ALA A 61 -26.27 -5.43 13.78
CA ALA A 61 -26.68 -6.01 12.50
C ALA A 61 -26.70 -4.96 11.38
N ASP A 62 -27.20 -3.75 11.66
CA ASP A 62 -27.22 -2.65 10.71
C ASP A 62 -25.81 -2.14 10.40
N LEU A 63 -24.94 -2.04 11.39
CA LEU A 63 -23.52 -1.69 11.20
C LEU A 63 -22.81 -2.71 10.30
N ASN A 64 -23.03 -4.02 10.54
CA ASN A 64 -22.42 -5.07 9.72
C ASN A 64 -22.88 -4.98 8.25
N ARG A 65 -24.16 -4.67 8.01
CA ARG A 65 -24.68 -4.45 6.64
C ARG A 65 -24.04 -3.23 5.99
N ALA A 66 -23.93 -2.13 6.72
CA ALA A 66 -23.31 -0.90 6.21
C ALA A 66 -21.84 -1.13 5.83
N VAL A 67 -21.05 -1.74 6.73
CA VAL A 67 -19.64 -2.06 6.47
C VAL A 67 -19.47 -2.96 5.26
N GLN A 68 -20.32 -3.98 5.09
CA GLN A 68 -20.27 -4.86 3.91
C GLN A 68 -20.66 -4.13 2.62
N GLY A 69 -21.65 -3.22 2.69
CA GLY A 69 -22.04 -2.35 1.59
C GLY A 69 -20.89 -1.48 1.12
N ASP A 70 -20.32 -0.68 2.04
CA ASP A 70 -19.21 0.24 1.78
C ASP A 70 -17.99 -0.49 1.20
N LEU A 71 -17.64 -1.66 1.75
CA LEU A 71 -16.52 -2.45 1.26
C LEU A 71 -16.74 -2.91 -0.19
N SER A 72 -17.96 -3.29 -0.55
CA SER A 72 -18.29 -3.72 -1.91
C SER A 72 -18.26 -2.56 -2.91
N GLU A 73 -18.63 -1.35 -2.48
CA GLU A 73 -18.57 -0.13 -3.28
C GLU A 73 -17.12 0.31 -3.50
N GLN A 74 -16.34 0.41 -2.42
CA GLN A 74 -14.90 0.73 -2.50
C GLN A 74 -14.14 -0.27 -3.38
N LYS A 75 -14.42 -1.58 -3.25
CA LYS A 75 -13.80 -2.59 -4.11
C LYS A 75 -14.11 -2.34 -5.59
N ARG A 76 -15.36 -2.00 -5.92
CA ARG A 76 -15.75 -1.69 -7.31
C ARG A 76 -15.05 -0.44 -7.82
N GLU A 77 -14.97 0.60 -7.00
CA GLU A 77 -14.29 1.85 -7.34
C GLU A 77 -12.79 1.64 -7.60
N ILE A 78 -12.10 0.95 -6.68
CA ILE A 78 -10.67 0.64 -6.81
C ILE A 78 -10.41 -0.16 -8.10
N LEU A 79 -11.24 -1.18 -8.37
CA LEU A 79 -11.10 -1.98 -9.60
C LEU A 79 -11.30 -1.12 -10.86
N ALA A 80 -12.25 -0.18 -10.86
CA ALA A 80 -12.47 0.74 -11.97
C ALA A 80 -11.30 1.71 -12.18
N GLN A 81 -10.74 2.25 -11.09
CA GLN A 81 -9.58 3.14 -11.13
C GLN A 81 -8.34 2.40 -11.67
N VAL A 82 -8.05 1.21 -11.14
CA VAL A 82 -6.93 0.38 -11.60
C VAL A 82 -7.08 0.02 -13.07
N ALA A 83 -8.29 -0.38 -13.50
CA ALA A 83 -8.55 -0.68 -14.91
C ALA A 83 -8.28 0.53 -15.82
N THR A 84 -8.72 1.72 -15.41
CA THR A 84 -8.50 2.96 -16.16
C THR A 84 -7.02 3.34 -16.23
N GLN A 85 -6.29 3.15 -15.12
CA GLN A 85 -4.86 3.41 -15.07
C GLN A 85 -4.08 2.44 -15.97
N LEU A 86 -4.43 1.15 -15.99
CA LEU A 86 -3.83 0.15 -16.89
C LEU A 86 -4.06 0.50 -18.36
N VAL A 87 -5.28 0.89 -18.74
CA VAL A 87 -5.58 1.31 -20.12
C VAL A 87 -4.76 2.55 -20.49
N THR A 88 -4.64 3.52 -19.59
CA THR A 88 -3.87 4.74 -19.82
C THR A 88 -2.39 4.45 -20.00
N MET A 89 -1.81 3.61 -19.12
CA MET A 89 -0.42 3.17 -19.23
C MET A 89 -0.18 2.41 -20.53
N GLY A 90 -1.12 1.57 -20.96
CA GLY A 90 -1.06 0.88 -22.26
C GLY A 90 -1.02 1.85 -23.44
N LYS A 91 -1.89 2.86 -23.44
CA LYS A 91 -1.89 3.92 -24.47
C LYS A 91 -0.58 4.72 -24.49
N GLN A 92 -0.07 5.10 -23.32
CA GLN A 92 1.20 5.83 -23.21
C GLN A 92 2.38 5.00 -23.70
N THR A 93 2.41 3.70 -23.35
CA THR A 93 3.45 2.78 -23.80
C THR A 93 3.41 2.61 -25.31
N ASN A 94 2.23 2.44 -25.90
CA ASN A 94 2.07 2.32 -27.36
C ASN A 94 2.51 3.60 -28.08
N ALA A 95 2.10 4.77 -27.57
CA ALA A 95 2.52 6.06 -28.13
C ALA A 95 4.04 6.28 -28.02
N ALA A 96 4.66 5.85 -26.92
CA ALA A 96 6.11 5.91 -26.76
C ALA A 96 6.82 4.99 -27.76
N LEU A 97 6.31 3.77 -27.99
CA LEU A 97 6.86 2.85 -28.98
C LEU A 97 6.76 3.43 -30.41
N GLU A 98 5.61 4.01 -30.76
CA GLU A 98 5.41 4.69 -32.05
C GLU A 98 6.38 5.87 -32.23
N ALA A 99 6.58 6.67 -31.18
CA ALA A 99 7.53 7.79 -31.21
C ALA A 99 8.97 7.31 -31.43
N LEU A 100 9.37 6.21 -30.76
CA LEU A 100 10.69 5.60 -30.96
C LEU A 100 10.86 5.05 -32.39
N ALA A 101 9.84 4.38 -32.94
CA ALA A 101 9.86 3.87 -34.30
C ALA A 101 9.99 5.00 -35.34
N LYS A 102 9.25 6.10 -35.15
CA LYS A 102 9.31 7.27 -36.04
C LYS A 102 10.69 7.93 -36.06
N ASN A 103 11.36 7.99 -34.92
CA ASN A 103 12.71 8.55 -34.81
C ASN A 103 13.80 7.65 -35.42
N GLN A 104 13.59 6.34 -35.47
CA GLN A 104 14.51 5.42 -36.16
C GLN A 104 14.37 5.51 -37.68
N ALA A 105 13.14 5.71 -38.19
CA ALA A 105 12.87 5.83 -39.62
C ALA A 105 13.37 7.14 -40.25
N THR A 106 13.57 8.20 -39.45
CA THR A 106 14.04 9.52 -39.93
C THR A 106 15.54 9.75 -39.70
N ARG A 107 16.25 8.78 -39.12
CA ARG A 107 17.69 8.92 -38.91
C ARG A 107 18.40 8.90 -40.27
N PRO A 108 19.10 9.98 -40.68
CA PRO A 108 19.87 9.97 -41.91
C PRO A 108 20.83 8.78 -41.85
N ALA A 109 20.75 7.87 -42.83
CA ALA A 109 21.80 6.88 -43.00
C ALA A 109 23.10 7.66 -43.17
N VAL A 110 24.05 7.53 -42.24
CA VAL A 110 25.39 8.08 -42.41
C VAL A 110 26.02 7.28 -43.54
N GLN A 111 25.81 7.72 -44.78
CA GLN A 111 26.50 7.18 -45.92
C GLN A 111 27.96 7.62 -45.79
N THR A 112 28.80 6.76 -45.20
CA THR A 112 30.25 6.96 -45.23
C THR A 112 30.72 6.68 -46.65
N SER A 113 30.60 7.66 -47.54
CA SER A 113 31.29 7.63 -48.82
C SER A 113 32.77 7.94 -48.56
N PHE A 114 33.64 7.03 -48.97
CA PHE A 114 35.08 7.24 -48.92
C PHE A 114 35.52 7.77 -50.29
N SER A 115 36.28 8.85 -50.31
CA SER A 115 36.92 9.29 -51.56
C SER A 115 38.16 8.43 -51.83
N GLU A 116 38.42 8.11 -53.09
CA GLU A 116 39.68 7.46 -53.49
C GLU A 116 40.82 8.45 -53.74
N ASP A 117 40.55 9.75 -53.62
CA ASP A 117 41.49 10.85 -53.79
C ASP A 117 42.36 11.05 -52.54
N PHE A 118 43.29 10.13 -52.34
CA PHE A 118 44.32 10.23 -51.29
C PHE A 118 45.68 9.81 -51.85
N PRO A 119 46.80 10.32 -51.28
CA PRO A 119 48.14 9.93 -51.69
C PRO A 119 48.34 8.40 -51.58
N LYS A 120 48.74 7.76 -52.68
CA LYS A 120 48.96 6.29 -52.70
C LYS A 120 50.33 5.87 -52.15
N GLN A 121 51.19 6.84 -51.83
CA GLN A 121 52.47 6.62 -51.17
C GLN A 121 52.31 6.90 -49.68
N GLY A 122 52.92 6.06 -48.84
CA GLY A 122 52.71 6.12 -47.40
C GLY A 122 53.43 5.03 -46.65
N VAL A 123 53.20 4.97 -45.34
CA VAL A 123 53.78 3.96 -44.44
C VAL A 123 52.67 3.20 -43.71
N ASN A 124 52.91 1.92 -43.44
CA ASN A 124 52.02 1.15 -42.57
C ASN A 124 52.41 1.40 -41.12
N TYR A 125 51.43 1.80 -40.30
CA TYR A 125 51.59 2.05 -38.88
C TYR A 125 50.70 1.11 -38.08
N THR A 126 51.30 0.35 -37.16
CA THR A 126 50.54 -0.47 -36.21
C THR A 126 50.20 0.38 -34.99
N VAL A 127 48.90 0.59 -34.79
CA VAL A 127 48.34 1.38 -33.68
C VAL A 127 48.78 0.80 -32.34
N GLN A 128 49.27 1.66 -31.45
CA GLN A 128 49.67 1.28 -30.10
C GLN A 128 48.61 1.68 -29.07
N ALA A 129 48.70 1.11 -27.86
CA ALA A 129 47.81 1.48 -26.77
C ALA A 129 47.97 2.97 -26.42
N GLY A 130 46.87 3.72 -26.48
CA GLY A 130 46.85 5.17 -26.22
C GLY A 130 46.97 6.04 -27.47
N ASP A 131 47.19 5.46 -28.64
CA ASP A 131 47.20 6.23 -29.89
C ASP A 131 45.80 6.71 -30.28
N THR A 132 45.73 7.95 -30.77
CA THR A 132 44.56 8.50 -31.45
C THR A 132 44.88 8.75 -32.91
N LEU A 133 43.85 8.72 -33.78
CA LEU A 133 44.06 8.95 -35.21
C LEU A 133 44.69 10.33 -35.48
N SER A 134 44.30 11.34 -34.70
CA SER A 134 44.87 12.69 -34.76
C SER A 134 46.35 12.72 -34.39
N ALA A 135 46.75 12.02 -33.32
CA ALA A 135 48.14 11.95 -32.90
C ALA A 135 49.00 11.22 -33.93
N ILE A 136 48.51 10.11 -34.50
CA ILE A 136 49.20 9.37 -35.56
C ILE A 136 49.34 10.25 -36.81
N ALA A 137 48.27 10.91 -37.25
CA ALA A 137 48.27 11.78 -38.41
C ALA A 137 49.29 12.92 -38.23
N GLN A 138 49.26 13.59 -37.08
CA GLN A 138 50.17 14.69 -36.75
C GLN A 138 51.63 14.24 -36.69
N LYS A 139 51.92 13.10 -36.03
CA LYS A 139 53.27 12.55 -35.89
C LYS A 139 53.88 12.19 -37.26
N ASN A 140 53.04 11.74 -38.19
CA ASN A 140 53.48 11.33 -39.54
C ASN A 140 53.29 12.44 -40.58
N GLY A 141 52.80 13.63 -40.21
CA GLY A 141 52.55 14.72 -41.16
C GLY A 141 51.46 14.43 -42.20
N ALA A 142 50.53 13.52 -41.91
CA ALA A 142 49.44 13.13 -42.80
C ALA A 142 48.12 13.84 -42.43
N LYS A 143 47.19 13.96 -43.38
CA LYS A 143 45.83 14.45 -43.10
C LYS A 143 44.97 13.32 -42.55
N MET A 144 44.23 13.60 -41.47
CA MET A 144 43.31 12.61 -40.88
C MET A 144 42.30 12.07 -41.90
N GLN A 145 41.76 12.93 -42.76
CA GLN A 145 40.78 12.52 -43.78
C GLN A 145 41.37 11.54 -44.79
N ASP A 146 42.63 11.69 -45.18
CA ASP A 146 43.29 10.81 -46.13
C ASP A 146 43.50 9.42 -45.50
N ILE A 147 43.85 9.36 -44.21
CA ILE A 147 43.95 8.09 -43.48
C ILE A 147 42.57 7.43 -43.36
N VAL A 148 41.52 8.20 -43.07
CA VAL A 148 40.14 7.71 -43.01
C VAL A 148 39.71 7.11 -44.34
N ASN A 149 39.98 7.82 -45.44
CA ASN A 149 39.66 7.38 -46.80
C ASN A 149 40.47 6.13 -47.19
N ALA A 150 41.79 6.15 -46.97
CA ALA A 150 42.68 5.06 -47.36
C ALA A 150 42.40 3.74 -46.62
N ASN A 151 42.00 3.83 -45.36
CA ASN A 151 41.70 2.66 -44.52
C ASN A 151 40.19 2.39 -44.41
N LYS A 152 39.36 3.14 -45.13
CA LYS A 152 37.89 3.03 -45.11
C LYS A 152 37.31 3.01 -43.69
N LEU A 153 37.80 3.92 -42.83
CA LEU A 153 37.39 3.99 -41.43
C LEU A 153 36.01 4.64 -41.31
N SER A 154 34.97 3.84 -41.06
CA SER A 154 33.61 4.37 -40.86
C SER A 154 33.48 5.26 -39.63
N ASP A 155 34.35 5.07 -38.63
CA ASP A 155 34.41 5.89 -37.43
C ASP A 155 35.88 6.19 -37.07
N PRO A 156 36.36 7.42 -37.33
CA PRO A 156 37.74 7.83 -37.06
C PRO A 156 38.13 7.74 -35.57
N THR A 157 37.16 7.65 -34.66
CA THR A 157 37.39 7.55 -33.21
C THR A 157 37.60 6.13 -32.72
N LYS A 158 37.38 5.11 -33.58
CA LYS A 158 37.40 3.69 -33.21
C LYS A 158 38.57 2.92 -33.79
N ILE A 159 39.79 3.43 -33.64
CA ILE A 159 41.01 2.67 -33.93
C ILE A 159 41.43 1.82 -32.71
N ARG A 160 42.00 0.63 -32.94
CA ARG A 160 42.35 -0.31 -31.86
C ARG A 160 43.84 -0.61 -31.84
N PRO A 161 44.46 -0.82 -30.65
CA PRO A 161 45.84 -1.29 -30.58
C PRO A 161 46.03 -2.61 -31.34
N GLY A 162 47.13 -2.72 -32.10
CA GLY A 162 47.42 -3.83 -33.00
C GLY A 162 46.81 -3.70 -34.40
N GLN A 163 45.91 -2.73 -34.64
CA GLN A 163 45.39 -2.44 -35.97
C GLN A 163 46.49 -1.83 -36.84
N THR A 164 46.68 -2.34 -38.05
CA THR A 164 47.59 -1.73 -39.03
C THR A 164 46.83 -0.74 -39.89
N LEU A 165 47.29 0.51 -39.93
CA LEU A 165 46.73 1.59 -40.74
C LEU A 165 47.75 2.00 -41.80
N PHE A 166 47.31 2.17 -43.04
CA PHE A 166 48.07 2.84 -44.07
C PHE A 166 48.01 4.35 -43.82
N ILE A 167 49.16 5.01 -43.71
CA ILE A 167 49.27 6.45 -43.49
C ILE A 167 49.76 7.10 -44.78
N PRO A 168 48.86 7.71 -45.59
CA PRO A 168 49.24 8.45 -46.79
C PRO A 168 50.19 9.60 -46.48
N LEU A 169 51.36 9.61 -47.12
CA LEU A 169 52.36 10.67 -47.03
C LEU A 169 52.41 11.39 -48.39
N GLY A 170 51.59 12.42 -48.53
CA GLY A 170 51.61 13.33 -49.69
C GLY A 170 51.53 14.76 -49.20
N LYS A 171 52.40 15.63 -49.72
CA LYS A 171 52.38 17.07 -49.43
C LYS A 171 51.09 17.72 -49.90
#